data_AF-H0XSV1-F1
#
_entry.id   AF-H0XSV1-F1
#
_cell.length_a   1.000
_cell.length_b   1.000
_cell.length_c   1.000
_cell.angle_alpha   90.00
_cell.angle_beta   90.00
_cell.angle_gamma   90.00
#
_symmetry.space_group_name_H-M   'P 1'
#
loop_
_entity.id
_entity.type
_entity.pdbx_description
1 polymer ?
#
loop_
_entity_poly.entity_id
_entity_poly.type
_entity_poly.pdbx_seq_one_letter_code
_entity_poly.pdbx_strand_id
1 'polypeptide(L)'
;EATMEHKAICALVLVFSLALSTLAEGPTETCSMLPKERVNCGFPGVTASECQNKGCCFDSSVPGYPWCFTPKTIDRAQEDKTHESCPF
;
A
#
# COMPACT_ATOMS: atom_id res chain seq x y z
N GLU A 1 -27.81 42.66 -5.32
CA GLU A 1 -26.35 42.72 -5.16
C GLU A 1 -25.88 41.48 -4.40
N ALA A 2 -25.72 40.35 -5.08
CA ALA A 2 -25.35 39.07 -4.45
C ALA A 2 -24.74 38.11 -5.49
N THR A 3 -23.61 38.47 -6.09
CA THR A 3 -22.90 37.58 -7.04
C THR A 3 -21.39 37.51 -6.80
N MET A 4 -20.84 38.28 -5.85
CA MET A 4 -19.40 38.28 -5.56
C MET A 4 -18.99 37.27 -4.47
N GLU A 5 -19.84 37.04 -3.48
CA GLU A 5 -19.58 36.13 -2.35
C GLU A 5 -19.49 34.65 -2.80
N HIS A 6 -20.39 34.22 -3.69
CA HIS A 6 -20.42 32.83 -4.18
C HIS A 6 -19.21 32.48 -5.05
N LYS A 7 -18.69 33.45 -5.82
CA LYS A 7 -17.50 33.27 -6.65
C LYS A 7 -16.24 33.15 -5.78
N ALA A 8 -16.15 33.93 -4.70
CA ALA A 8 -15.06 33.85 -3.73
C ALA A 8 -15.08 32.52 -2.95
N ILE A 9 -16.27 32.08 -2.51
CA ILE A 9 -16.46 30.80 -1.82
C ILE A 9 -16.08 29.63 -2.74
N CYS A 10 -16.55 29.62 -3.99
CA CYS A 10 -16.16 28.60 -4.97
C CYS A 10 -14.65 28.59 -5.21
N ALA A 11 -14.02 29.76 -5.36
CA ALA A 11 -12.58 29.84 -5.54
C ALA A 11 -11.81 29.27 -4.34
N LEU A 12 -12.22 29.58 -3.10
CA LEU A 12 -11.62 29.05 -1.89
C LEU A 12 -11.77 27.52 -1.78
N VAL A 13 -12.96 26.98 -2.08
CA VAL A 13 -13.22 25.53 -2.06
C VAL A 13 -12.37 24.80 -3.10
N LEU A 14 -12.22 25.36 -4.31
CA LEU A 14 -11.39 24.77 -5.36
C LEU A 14 -9.90 24.76 -4.97
N VAL A 15 -9.39 25.86 -4.40
CA VAL A 15 -8.00 25.93 -3.92
C VAL A 15 -7.74 24.93 -2.80
N PHE A 16 -8.66 24.80 -1.85
CA PHE A 16 -8.53 23.85 -0.74
C PHE A 16 -8.58 22.39 -1.23
N SER A 17 -9.44 22.09 -2.21
CA SER A 17 -9.56 20.75 -2.82
C SER A 17 -8.28 20.34 -3.57
N LEU A 18 -7.68 21.30 -4.30
CA LEU A 18 -6.42 21.09 -5.01
C LEU A 18 -5.25 20.88 -4.02
N ALA A 19 -5.22 21.62 -2.92
CA ALA A 19 -4.20 21.47 -1.87
C ALA A 19 -4.33 20.15 -1.09
N LEU A 20 -5.55 19.64 -0.88
CA LEU A 20 -5.77 18.36 -0.19
C LEU A 20 -5.30 17.16 -1.03
N SER A 21 -5.36 17.27 -2.35
CA SER A 21 -4.96 16.22 -3.28
C SER A 21 -3.45 15.95 -3.27
N THR A 22 -2.62 16.90 -2.83
CA THR A 22 -1.15 16.78 -2.84
C THR A 22 -0.54 16.17 -1.57
N LEU A 23 -1.32 15.78 -0.55
CA LEU A 23 -0.78 15.27 0.73
C LEU A 23 -0.99 13.77 0.99
N ALA A 24 -1.59 13.03 0.06
CA ALA A 24 -1.94 11.63 0.29
C ALA A 24 -0.86 10.65 -0.23
N GLU A 25 0.36 10.78 0.25
CA GLU A 25 1.40 9.75 0.07
C GLU A 25 1.65 9.06 1.41
N GLY A 26 0.71 8.18 1.78
CA GLY A 26 0.87 7.28 2.92
C GLY A 26 1.81 6.11 2.61
N PRO A 27 2.28 5.38 3.64
CA PRO A 27 3.03 4.15 3.45
C PRO A 27 2.27 3.17 2.55
N THR A 28 2.96 2.58 1.58
CA THR A 28 2.37 1.60 0.66
C THR A 28 2.65 0.19 1.14
N GLU A 29 1.75 -0.76 0.94
CA GLU A 29 1.95 -2.16 1.31
C GLU A 29 2.29 -3.02 0.08
N THR A 30 3.21 -3.97 0.22
CA THR A 30 3.59 -4.92 -0.84
C THR A 30 3.57 -6.36 -0.36
N CYS A 31 3.20 -7.26 -1.28
CA CYS A 31 3.28 -8.71 -1.10
C CYS A 31 4.57 -9.31 -1.69
N SER A 32 5.43 -8.48 -2.30
CA SER A 32 6.68 -8.93 -2.91
C SER A 32 7.80 -8.96 -1.87
N MET A 33 8.13 -10.17 -1.40
CA MET A 33 9.20 -10.41 -0.42
C MET A 33 9.74 -11.83 -0.55
N LEU A 34 10.94 -12.07 -0.02
CA LEU A 34 11.52 -13.42 -0.05
C LEU A 34 10.70 -14.37 0.85
N PRO A 35 10.55 -15.65 0.50
CA PRO A 35 9.79 -16.61 1.31
C PRO A 35 10.23 -16.66 2.78
N LYS A 36 11.54 -16.50 3.04
CA LYS A 36 12.12 -16.44 4.39
C LYS A 36 11.69 -15.23 5.22
N GLU A 37 11.25 -14.15 4.59
CA GLU A 37 10.77 -12.95 5.28
C GLU A 37 9.28 -13.06 5.63
N ARG A 38 8.56 -14.06 5.10
CA ARG A 38 7.12 -14.20 5.32
C ARG A 38 6.81 -14.46 6.78
N VAL A 39 5.99 -13.60 7.36
CA VAL A 39 5.43 -13.79 8.70
C VAL A 39 4.02 -14.35 8.54
N ASN A 40 3.75 -15.50 9.16
CA ASN A 40 2.46 -16.18 9.04
C ASN A 40 1.30 -15.28 9.53
N CYS A 41 0.26 -15.13 8.72
CA CYS A 41 -0.94 -14.33 9.01
C CYS A 41 -2.24 -15.18 9.03
N GLY A 42 -2.13 -16.51 8.95
CA GLY A 42 -3.28 -17.39 8.78
C GLY A 42 -3.15 -18.70 9.52
N PHE A 43 -3.83 -19.73 9.01
CA PHE A 43 -3.77 -21.09 9.52
C PHE A 43 -3.39 -22.06 8.39
N PRO A 44 -2.88 -23.27 8.71
CA PRO A 44 -2.57 -24.27 7.69
C PRO A 44 -3.80 -24.63 6.85
N GLY A 45 -3.69 -24.57 5.52
CA GLY A 45 -4.81 -24.86 4.61
C GLY A 45 -5.80 -23.70 4.39
N VAL A 46 -5.49 -22.48 4.87
CA VAL A 46 -6.27 -21.28 4.57
C VAL A 46 -6.41 -21.06 3.06
N THR A 47 -7.60 -20.68 2.61
CA THR A 47 -7.81 -20.35 1.19
C THR A 47 -7.25 -18.96 0.85
N ALA A 48 -6.99 -18.73 -0.44
CA ALA A 48 -6.54 -17.42 -0.91
C ALA A 48 -7.50 -16.30 -0.53
N SER A 49 -8.82 -16.54 -0.62
CA SER A 49 -9.85 -15.56 -0.29
C SER A 49 -9.92 -15.27 1.21
N GLU A 50 -9.82 -16.28 2.08
CA GLU A 50 -9.81 -16.08 3.53
C GLU A 50 -8.57 -15.30 3.98
N CYS A 51 -7.41 -15.57 3.37
CA CYS A 51 -6.19 -14.82 3.65
C CYS A 51 -6.30 -13.35 3.23
N GLN A 52 -6.78 -13.09 2.02
CA GLN A 52 -6.95 -11.73 1.50
C GLN A 52 -8.04 -10.96 2.26
N ASN A 53 -9.11 -11.61 2.71
CA ASN A 53 -10.13 -11.00 3.56
C ASN A 53 -9.59 -10.54 4.93
N LYS A 54 -8.46 -11.12 5.39
CA LYS A 54 -7.75 -10.67 6.59
C LYS A 54 -6.82 -9.48 6.33
N GLY A 55 -6.73 -8.99 5.09
CA GLY A 55 -5.78 -7.96 4.67
C GLY A 55 -4.36 -8.50 4.48
N CYS A 56 -4.22 -9.81 4.24
CA CYS A 56 -2.92 -10.46 4.10
C CYS A 56 -2.65 -10.95 2.68
N CYS A 57 -1.37 -11.17 2.39
CA CYS A 57 -0.88 -11.65 1.13
C CYS A 57 -0.97 -13.17 1.05
N PHE A 58 -1.33 -13.69 -0.13
CA PHE A 58 -1.38 -15.13 -0.39
C PHE A 58 -0.43 -15.52 -1.54
N ASP A 59 0.46 -16.47 -1.27
CA ASP A 59 1.28 -17.13 -2.30
C ASP A 59 1.60 -18.58 -1.92
N SER A 60 1.05 -19.52 -2.69
CA SER A 60 1.29 -20.97 -2.53
C SER A 60 2.37 -21.51 -3.45
N SER A 61 3.10 -20.65 -4.17
CA SER A 61 4.11 -21.07 -5.16
C SER A 61 5.33 -21.73 -4.53
N VAL A 62 5.64 -21.39 -3.26
CA VAL A 62 6.80 -21.93 -2.53
C VAL A 62 6.32 -22.82 -1.36
N PRO A 63 6.57 -24.14 -1.40
CA PRO A 63 6.25 -25.03 -0.29
C PRO A 63 7.20 -24.81 0.90
N GLY A 64 6.76 -25.22 2.10
CA GLY A 64 7.56 -25.12 3.33
C GLY A 64 7.59 -23.72 3.98
N TYR A 65 6.95 -22.73 3.37
CA TYR A 65 6.78 -21.38 3.92
C TYR A 65 5.28 -21.06 4.09
N PRO A 66 4.92 -20.06 4.92
CA PRO A 66 3.54 -19.62 5.05
C PRO A 66 2.97 -19.18 3.70
N TRP A 67 1.83 -19.75 3.32
CA TRP A 67 1.09 -19.33 2.13
C TRP A 67 0.30 -18.06 2.38
N CYS A 68 -0.17 -17.85 3.61
CA CYS A 68 -0.79 -16.60 4.04
C CYS A 68 0.17 -15.84 4.95
N PHE A 69 0.54 -14.63 4.55
CA PHE A 69 1.55 -13.83 5.23
C PHE A 69 1.21 -12.34 5.26
N THR A 70 1.77 -11.62 6.22
CA THR A 70 1.55 -10.17 6.36
C THR A 70 2.21 -9.40 5.22
N PRO A 71 1.59 -8.34 4.69
CA PRO A 71 2.24 -7.45 3.74
C PRO A 71 3.43 -6.72 4.40
N LYS A 72 4.36 -6.25 3.57
CA LYS A 72 5.49 -5.42 3.98
C LYS A 72 5.17 -3.96 3.67
N THR A 73 5.36 -3.07 4.64
CA THR A 73 5.25 -1.63 4.42
C THR A 73 6.48 -1.13 3.67
N ILE A 74 6.24 -0.49 2.53
CA ILE A 74 7.22 0.24 1.73
C ILE A 74 7.00 1.72 1.98
N ASP A 75 7.87 2.27 2.81
CA ASP A 75 8.08 3.70 2.86
C ASP A 75 8.87 4.10 1.61
N ARG A 76 8.43 5.14 0.89
CA ARG A 76 9.09 5.65 -0.33
C ARG A 76 10.55 6.09 -0.11
N ALA A 77 11.02 6.11 1.14
CA ALA A 77 12.42 6.31 1.52
C ALA A 77 13.29 5.03 1.48
N GLN A 78 12.70 3.84 1.29
CA GLN A 78 13.41 2.55 1.26
C GLN A 78 13.40 1.84 -0.10
N GLU A 79 12.79 2.43 -1.12
CA GLU A 79 12.87 1.93 -2.51
C GLU A 79 14.30 2.05 -3.08
N ASP A 80 15.12 2.94 -2.51
CA ASP A 80 16.53 3.21 -2.86
C ASP A 80 17.52 2.07 -2.49
N LYS A 81 17.09 0.98 -1.84
CA LYS A 81 17.99 -0.13 -1.45
C LYS A 81 17.76 -1.46 -2.15
N THR A 82 16.71 -1.60 -2.96
CA THR A 82 16.46 -2.86 -3.68
C THR A 82 16.82 -2.75 -5.18
N HIS A 83 17.14 -1.55 -5.68
CA HIS A 83 17.63 -1.32 -7.05
C HIS A 83 19.16 -1.23 -7.17
N GLU A 84 19.95 -1.25 -6.09
CA GLU A 84 21.42 -1.09 -6.14
C GLU A 84 22.20 -2.42 -6.12
N SER A 85 21.59 -3.53 -6.55
CA SER A 85 22.34 -4.79 -6.70
C SER A 85 21.97 -5.54 -7.96
N CYS A 86 22.24 -4.91 -9.10
CA CYS A 86 22.68 -5.61 -10.30
C CYS A 86 24.11 -5.17 -10.65
N PRO A 87 25.15 -5.76 -10.05
CA PRO A 87 26.45 -5.80 -10.69
C PRO A 87 26.39 -6.89 -11.76
N PHE A 88 26.17 -6.48 -13.02
CA PHE A 88 26.78 -6.97 -14.27
C PHE A 88 25.98 -6.44 -15.46
#